data_AF-A0AAE1XPY3-F1
#
_entry.id   AF-A0AAE1XPY3-F1
#
_cell.length_a   1.000
_cell.length_b   1.000
_cell.length_c   1.000
_cell.angle_alpha   90.00
_cell.angle_beta   90.00
_cell.angle_gamma   90.00
#
_symmetry.space_group_name_H-M   'P 1'
#
loop_
_entity.id
_entity.type
_entity.pdbx_description
1 polymer ?
#
loop_
_entity_poly.entity_id
_entity_poly.type
_entity_poly.pdbx_seq_one_letter_code
_entity_poly.pdbx_strand_id
1 'polypeptide(L)'
;MHSLNHARRLVNACFNFNFKYIVFKRRLERLRLRYTTFKTILQSPGVIWDHERNVILFNEERWNDLVMANEFVNAYRFAGEPDWKELSAIFSIGRSEQGPNDPVAISSNEAD
;
A
#
# COMPACT_ATOMS: atom_id res chain seq x y z
N MET A 1 4.47 -20.44 9.25
CA MET A 1 5.03 -20.06 10.58
C MET A 1 6.57 -20.02 10.58
N HIS A 2 7.25 -20.94 9.89
CA HIS A 2 8.72 -21.02 9.85
C HIS A 2 9.40 -19.80 9.21
N SER A 3 8.87 -19.28 8.09
CA SER A 3 9.43 -18.13 7.37
C SER A 3 9.48 -16.85 8.22
N LEU A 4 8.40 -16.53 8.94
CA LEU A 4 8.34 -15.33 9.79
C LEU A 4 9.29 -15.42 10.99
N ASN A 5 9.45 -16.62 11.57
CA ASN A 5 10.43 -16.84 12.64
C ASN A 5 11.87 -16.74 12.14
N HIS A 6 12.14 -17.21 10.91
CA HIS A 6 13.44 -17.08 10.28
C HIS A 6 13.77 -15.60 10.00
N ALA A 7 12.86 -14.86 9.37
CA ALA A 7 13.00 -13.42 9.14
C ALA A 7 13.25 -12.65 10.44
N ARG A 8 12.51 -12.96 11.51
CA ARG A 8 12.74 -12.38 12.84
C ARG A 8 14.16 -12.63 13.37
N ARG A 9 14.68 -13.86 13.22
CA ARG A 9 16.05 -14.20 13.66
C ARG A 9 17.08 -13.39 12.89
N LEU A 10 16.92 -13.24 11.58
CA LEU A 10 17.80 -12.41 10.74
C LEU A 10 17.76 -10.94 11.16
N VAL A 11 16.56 -10.35 11.32
CA VAL A 11 16.42 -8.96 11.77
C VAL A 11 17.04 -8.74 13.16
N ASN A 12 16.80 -9.66 14.10
CA ASN A 12 17.40 -9.59 15.43
C ASN A 12 18.94 -9.61 15.35
N ALA A 13 19.52 -10.46 14.49
CA ALA A 13 20.96 -10.55 14.32
C ALA A 13 21.56 -9.33 13.61
N CYS A 14 20.97 -8.89 12.50
CA CYS A 14 21.52 -7.79 11.69
C CYS A 14 21.49 -6.43 12.41
N PHE A 15 20.48 -6.19 13.26
CA PHE A 15 20.27 -4.90 13.91
C PHE A 15 20.45 -4.95 15.44
N ASN A 16 20.98 -6.06 15.96
CA ASN A 16 21.16 -6.31 17.39
C ASN A 16 19.88 -6.08 18.22
N PHE A 17 18.74 -6.52 17.68
CA PHE A 17 17.44 -6.45 18.34
C PHE A 17 17.05 -7.76 19.02
N ASN A 18 16.12 -7.68 19.96
CA ASN A 18 15.52 -8.87 20.60
C ASN A 18 14.00 -8.88 20.49
N PHE A 19 13.48 -8.86 19.26
CA PHE A 19 12.04 -9.00 19.08
C PHE A 19 11.54 -10.39 19.45
N LYS A 20 10.55 -10.45 20.34
CA LYS A 20 9.69 -11.64 20.50
C LYS A 20 8.86 -11.86 19.23
N TYR A 21 8.54 -13.12 18.92
CA TYR A 21 7.76 -13.46 17.72
C TYR A 21 6.46 -12.67 17.59
N ILE A 22 5.69 -12.57 18.67
CA ILE A 22 4.41 -11.85 18.65
C ILE A 22 4.57 -10.36 18.37
N VAL A 23 5.64 -9.74 18.88
CA VAL A 23 5.92 -8.31 18.66
C VAL A 23 6.35 -8.09 17.21
N PHE A 24 7.24 -8.94 16.69
CA PHE A 24 7.68 -8.88 15.30
C PHE A 24 6.51 -9.04 14.33
N LYS A 25 5.67 -10.06 14.57
CA LYS A 25 4.45 -10.31 13.78
C LYS A 25 3.53 -9.10 13.77
N ARG A 26 3.17 -8.56 14.96
CA ARG A 26 2.29 -7.39 15.07
C ARG A 26 2.85 -6.15 14.37
N ARG A 27 4.17 -5.94 14.44
CA ARG A 27 4.83 -4.82 13.73
C ARG A 27 4.72 -4.99 12.21
N LEU A 28 4.98 -6.19 11.70
CA LEU A 28 4.85 -6.48 10.28
C LEU A 28 3.39 -6.36 9.79
N GLU A 29 2.42 -6.83 10.58
CA GLU A 29 0.99 -6.66 10.30
C GLU A 29 0.60 -5.18 10.25
N ARG A 30 1.11 -4.35 11.17
CA ARG A 30 0.86 -2.91 11.16
C ARG A 30 1.48 -2.22 9.95
N LEU A 31 2.70 -2.57 9.56
CA LEU A 31 3.33 -2.06 8.35
C LEU A 31 2.53 -2.46 7.10
N ARG A 32 2.05 -3.70 7.05
CA ARG A 32 1.21 -4.18 5.95
C ARG A 32 -0.12 -3.44 5.90
N LEU A 33 -0.78 -3.22 7.04
CA LEU A 33 -2.02 -2.43 7.13
C LEU A 33 -1.81 -1.00 6.61
N ARG A 34 -0.72 -0.33 7.02
CA ARG A 34 -0.35 1.00 6.52
C ARG A 34 -0.22 1.00 5.00
N TYR A 35 0.55 0.06 4.46
CA TYR A 35 0.79 -0.08 3.03
C TYR A 35 -0.51 -0.30 2.25
N THR A 36 -1.30 -1.31 2.63
CA THR A 36 -2.52 -1.66 1.90
C THR A 36 -3.54 -0.53 1.97
N THR A 37 -3.68 0.12 3.14
CA THR A 37 -4.63 1.23 3.31
C THR A 37 -4.24 2.41 2.44
N PHE A 38 -2.98 2.86 2.52
CA PHE A 38 -2.54 4.01 1.73
C PHE A 38 -2.56 3.71 0.23
N LYS A 39 -2.21 2.48 -0.18
CA LYS A 39 -2.36 2.02 -1.57
C LYS A 39 -3.80 2.15 -2.06
N THR A 40 -4.77 1.70 -1.27
CA THR A 40 -6.19 1.81 -1.62
C THR A 40 -6.63 3.26 -1.77
N ILE A 41 -6.15 4.16 -0.90
CA ILE A 41 -6.42 5.59 -1.02
C ILE A 41 -5.88 6.15 -2.34
N LEU A 42 -4.63 5.84 -2.69
CA LEU A 42 -4.00 6.30 -3.94
C LEU A 42 -4.66 5.71 -5.20
N GLN A 43 -5.27 4.53 -5.11
CA GLN A 43 -6.00 3.90 -6.20
C GLN A 43 -7.45 4.39 -6.32
N SER A 44 -7.94 5.17 -5.35
CA SER A 44 -9.29 5.69 -5.37
C SER A 44 -9.42 6.82 -6.41
N PRO A 45 -10.41 6.77 -7.32
CA PRO A 45 -10.57 7.78 -8.35
C PRO A 45 -10.70 9.19 -7.77
N GLY A 46 -9.98 10.15 -8.37
CA GLY A 46 -9.99 11.57 -8.00
C GLY A 46 -9.38 11.89 -6.64
N VAL A 47 -8.68 10.95 -6.02
CA VAL A 47 -7.70 11.26 -4.97
C VAL A 47 -6.42 11.73 -5.64
N ILE A 48 -5.85 12.84 -5.16
CA ILE A 48 -4.56 13.35 -5.58
C ILE A 48 -3.68 13.44 -4.34
N TRP A 49 -2.47 12.89 -4.41
CA TRP A 49 -1.49 13.04 -3.33
C TRP A 49 -0.46 14.08 -3.71
N ASP A 50 -0.38 15.15 -2.91
CA ASP A 50 0.68 16.15 -2.99
C ASP A 50 1.91 15.61 -2.26
N HIS A 51 2.90 15.13 -3.01
CA HIS A 51 4.13 14.55 -2.46
C HIS A 51 5.00 15.56 -1.73
N GLU A 52 4.99 16.84 -2.14
CA GLU A 52 5.84 17.87 -1.53
C GLU A 52 5.31 18.27 -0.16
N ARG A 53 3.99 18.39 -0.04
CA ARG A 53 3.32 18.73 1.23
C ARG A 53 2.97 17.51 2.06
N ASN A 54 3.06 16.32 1.47
CA ASN A 54 2.55 15.06 2.00
C ASN A 54 1.07 15.16 2.45
N VAL A 55 0.20 15.66 1.57
CA VAL A 55 -1.24 15.86 1.85
C VAL A 55 -2.09 15.17 0.79
N ILE A 56 -3.19 14.56 1.23
CA ILE A 56 -4.18 13.95 0.34
C ILE A 56 -5.28 14.95 0.03
N LEU A 57 -5.50 15.21 -1.25
CA LEU A 57 -6.61 15.98 -1.78
C LEU A 57 -7.69 15.03 -2.27
N PHE A 58 -8.93 15.22 -1.79
CA PHE A 58 -10.05 14.33 -2.09
C PHE A 58 -11.39 15.09 -1.99
N ASN A 59 -12.44 14.48 -2.54
CA ASN A 59 -13.82 14.87 -2.25
C ASN A 59 -14.29 14.18 -0.95
N GLU A 60 -14.91 14.93 -0.05
CA GLU A 60 -15.44 14.46 1.23
C GLU A 60 -16.33 13.21 1.12
N GLU A 61 -17.21 13.16 0.11
CA GLU A 61 -18.10 12.02 -0.11
C GLU A 61 -17.31 10.74 -0.37
N ARG A 62 -16.29 10.83 -1.24
CA ARG A 62 -15.41 9.70 -1.56
C ARG A 62 -14.56 9.27 -0.37
N TRP A 63 -14.15 10.22 0.48
CA TRP A 63 -13.42 9.90 1.69
C TRP A 63 -14.27 9.09 2.66
N ASN A 64 -15.55 9.45 2.83
CA ASN A 64 -16.47 8.71 3.68
C ASN A 64 -16.65 7.26 3.20
N ASP A 65 -16.75 7.04 1.89
CA ASP A 65 -16.82 5.69 1.33
C ASP A 65 -15.58 4.85 1.67
N LEU A 66 -14.38 5.44 1.56
CA LEU A 66 -13.13 4.78 1.94
C LEU A 66 -13.08 4.46 3.44
N VAL A 67 -13.55 5.37 4.29
CA VAL A 67 -13.61 5.19 5.74
C VAL A 67 -14.60 4.09 6.13
N MET A 68 -15.77 4.01 5.47
CA MET A 68 -16.74 2.93 5.70
C MET A 68 -16.16 1.56 5.35
N ALA A 69 -15.31 1.47 4.33
CA ALA A 69 -14.63 0.22 3.96
C ALA A 69 -13.47 -0.14 4.90
N ASN A 70 -12.76 0.86 5.43
CA ASN A 70 -11.63 0.68 6.32
C ASN A 70 -11.42 1.91 7.20
N GLU A 71 -11.80 1.82 8.47
CA GLU A 71 -11.67 2.93 9.43
C GLU A 71 -10.23 3.45 9.58
N PHE A 72 -9.21 2.62 9.32
CA PHE A 72 -7.81 3.02 9.37
C PHE A 72 -7.44 4.08 8.32
N VAL A 73 -8.27 4.28 7.29
CA VAL A 73 -8.11 5.37 6.31
C VAL A 73 -8.02 6.73 7.00
N ASN A 74 -8.75 6.92 8.11
CA ASN A 74 -8.72 8.17 8.87
C ASN A 74 -7.33 8.55 9.40
N ALA A 75 -6.41 7.59 9.54
CA ALA A 75 -5.03 7.89 9.89
C ALA A 75 -4.34 8.83 8.88
N TYR A 76 -4.85 8.89 7.64
CA TYR A 76 -4.28 9.68 6.55
C TYR A 76 -5.14 10.88 6.14
N ARG A 77 -6.10 11.27 6.98
CA ARG A 77 -7.06 12.34 6.67
C ARG A 77 -6.38 13.68 6.39
N PHE A 78 -5.34 13.99 7.16
CA PHE A 78 -4.67 15.30 7.12
C PHE A 78 -3.26 15.22 6.53
N ALA A 79 -2.69 14.02 6.43
CA ALA A 79 -1.35 13.80 5.92
C ALA A 79 -1.25 12.42 5.26
N GLY A 80 -0.46 12.33 4.21
CA GLY A 80 -0.15 11.07 3.56
C GLY A 80 0.81 10.20 4.38
N GLU A 81 1.10 9.01 3.85
CA GLU A 81 1.98 8.04 4.50
C GLU A 81 3.44 8.55 4.53
N PRO A 82 3.98 8.90 5.72
CA PRO A 82 5.29 9.55 5.84
C PRO A 82 6.45 8.73 5.26
N ASP A 83 6.37 7.40 5.34
CA ASP A 83 7.43 6.49 4.89
C ASP A 83 7.02 5.77 3.59
N TRP A 84 6.16 6.37 2.76
CA TRP A 84 5.54 5.65 1.65
C TRP A 84 6.53 5.01 0.68
N LYS A 85 7.67 5.67 0.41
CA LYS A 85 8.68 5.15 -0.51
C LYS A 85 9.28 3.85 0.02
N GLU A 86 9.74 3.85 1.27
CA GLU A 86 10.34 2.70 1.95
C GLU A 86 9.30 1.61 2.18
N LEU A 87 8.10 1.99 2.60
CA LEU A 87 6.99 1.09 2.84
C LEU A 87 6.54 0.40 1.55
N SER A 88 6.43 1.15 0.46
CA SER A 88 6.16 0.61 -0.87
C SER A 88 7.27 -0.34 -1.30
N ALA A 89 8.54 0.03 -1.15
CA ALA A 89 9.67 -0.84 -1.48
C ALA A 89 9.63 -2.19 -0.74
N ILE A 90 9.16 -2.22 0.52
CA ILE A 90 9.02 -3.47 1.29
C ILE A 90 7.91 -4.37 0.74
N PHE A 91 6.80 -3.80 0.26
CA PHE A 91 5.57 -4.56 -0.05
C PHE A 91 5.15 -4.56 -1.53
N SER A 92 5.88 -3.88 -2.41
CA SER A 92 5.66 -3.88 -3.87
C SER A 92 6.41 -5.02 -4.57
N ILE A 93 7.49 -5.53 -3.97
CA ILE A 93 8.29 -6.64 -4.49
C ILE A 93 7.41 -7.90 -4.57
N GLY A 94 7.01 -8.26 -5.79
CA GLY A 94 6.16 -9.42 -6.09
C GLY A 94 4.94 -9.14 -6.98
N ARG A 95 4.68 -7.88 -7.36
CA ARG A 95 3.76 -7.53 -8.44
C ARG A 95 4.45 -6.58 -9.40
N SER A 96 5.06 -7.14 -10.44
CA SER A 96 5.31 -6.38 -11.67
C SER A 96 4.00 -5.73 -12.09
N GLU A 97 4.02 -4.41 -12.21
CA GLU A 97 2.92 -3.60 -12.72
C GLU A 97 2.52 -4.15 -14.09
N GLN A 98 1.37 -4.81 -14.18
CA GLN A 98 0.66 -4.83 -15.46
C GLN A 98 0.11 -3.41 -15.60
N GLY A 99 0.76 -2.62 -16.46
CA GLY A 99 0.24 -1.34 -16.89
C GLY A 99 -1.16 -1.48 -17.48
N PRO A 100 -1.88 -0.37 -17.70
CA PRO A 100 -3.19 -0.41 -18.32
C PRO A 100 -3.09 -1.19 -19.63
N ASN A 101 -3.88 -2.26 -19.77
CA ASN A 101 -4.08 -2.88 -21.07
C ASN A 101 -4.60 -1.79 -22.00
N ASP A 102 -3.77 -1.36 -22.96
CA ASP A 102 -4.23 -0.55 -24.07
C ASP A 102 -5.40 -1.30 -24.75
N PRO A 103 -6.49 -0.60 -25.11
CA PRO A 103 -7.59 -1.24 -25.81
C PRO A 103 -7.06 -1.80 -27.13
N VAL A 104 -7.13 -3.14 -27.24
CA VAL A 104 -6.91 -3.87 -28.48
C VAL A 104 -7.80 -3.23 -29.55
N ALA A 105 -7.19 -2.56 -30.51
CA ALA A 105 -7.87 -2.14 -31.72
C ALA A 105 -8.42 -3.41 -32.39
N ILE A 106 -9.73 -3.57 -32.38
CA ILE A 106 -10.42 -4.54 -33.22
C ILE A 106 -10.23 -4.04 -34.65
N SER A 107 -9.25 -4.61 -35.36
CA SER A 107 -9.19 -4.47 -36.81
C SER A 107 -10.36 -5.25 -37.37
N SER A 108 -11.40 -4.53 -37.78
CA SER A 108 -12.43 -5.02 -38.68
C SER A 108 -11.73 -5.56 -39.92
N ASN A 109 -11.77 -6.88 -40.14
CA ASN A 109 -11.56 -7.42 -41.47
C ASN A 109 -12.94 -7.61 -42.09
N GLU A 110 -13.23 -6.70 -43.01
CA GLU A 110 -14.34 -6.76 -43.96
C GLU A 110 -14.24 -8.03 -44.81
N ALA A 111 -15.42 -8.47 -45.23
CA ALA A 111 -15.66 -9.65 -46.04
C ALA A 111 -15.03 -9.54 -47.44
N ASP A 112 -14.48 -10.67 -47.91
CA ASP A 112 -14.71 -11.22 -49.26
C ASP A 112 -14.37 -12.72 -49.25
#